data_AF-A0A673JX58-F1
#
_entry.id   AF-A0A673JX58-F1
#
_cell.length_a   1.000
_cell.length_b   1.000
_cell.length_c   1.000
_cell.angle_alpha   90.00
_cell.angle_beta   90.00
_cell.angle_gamma   90.00
#
_symmetry.space_group_name_H-M   'P 1'
#
loop_
_entity.id
_entity.type
_entity.pdbx_description
1 polymer ?
#
loop_
_entity_poly.entity_id
_entity_poly.type
_entity_poly.pdbx_seq_one_letter_code
_entity_poly.pdbx_strand_id
1 'polypeptide(L)'
;MHFSCFFNFTTPSGVLLSPNYPQEYGNNMHCVWLIIAKPESRINMAFNDLSMEKQFDFLSIKDGGKAESPILGTFSGDVLPSPITTSGHVARLEFRTEVNYDVLKVRDGRYPSSPLIGSYQGTQVPQFLISTSSFLYLLFTTDKSHSDIGFRIRYEKYDLEPCEDPGVPPFSTRKGLQFGVGDALIFSCFPGYRLEGPVRVVCLGGRRRVWSSPLPRCLICKHMFVYLSMCLYLNLFK
;
A
#
# COMPACT_ATOMS: atom_id res chain seq x y z
N MET A 1 -22.79 -22.81 9.20
CA MET A 1 -21.80 -23.48 10.07
C MET A 1 -20.43 -23.15 9.52
N HIS A 2 -19.56 -22.53 10.31
CA HIS A 2 -18.20 -22.17 9.90
C HIS A 2 -17.30 -23.39 10.12
N PHE A 3 -16.97 -24.11 9.05
CA PHE A 3 -16.09 -25.27 9.16
C PHE A 3 -14.66 -24.81 9.41
N SER A 4 -14.09 -25.25 10.53
CA SER A 4 -12.71 -24.94 10.87
C SER A 4 -11.77 -25.74 10.00
N CYS A 5 -10.67 -25.11 9.60
CA CYS A 5 -9.59 -25.67 8.77
C CYS A 5 -8.85 -26.84 9.47
N PHE A 6 -9.18 -27.10 10.75
CA PHE A 6 -8.71 -28.24 11.54
C PHE A 6 -9.90 -28.90 12.24
N PHE A 7 -10.29 -30.11 11.81
CA PHE A 7 -11.42 -30.83 12.40
C PHE A 7 -11.33 -32.35 12.25
N ASN A 8 -11.90 -33.07 13.21
CA ASN A 8 -11.96 -34.53 13.22
C ASN A 8 -13.41 -35.00 13.03
N PHE A 9 -13.68 -35.73 11.96
CA PHE A 9 -14.96 -36.36 11.67
C PHE A 9 -14.98 -37.77 12.25
N THR A 10 -15.91 -38.03 13.16
CA THR A 10 -16.07 -39.34 13.83
C THR A 10 -17.43 -40.00 13.56
N THR A 11 -18.33 -39.29 12.87
CA THR A 11 -19.64 -39.82 12.49
C THR A 11 -19.49 -40.88 11.39
N PRO A 12 -20.38 -41.90 11.33
CA PRO A 12 -20.30 -42.95 10.32
C PRO A 12 -20.44 -42.46 8.87
N SER A 13 -21.02 -41.28 8.69
CA SER A 13 -21.10 -40.56 7.41
C SER A 13 -21.11 -39.05 7.67
N GLY A 14 -20.78 -38.27 6.65
CA GLY A 14 -20.72 -36.82 6.71
C GLY A 14 -20.26 -36.23 5.38
N VAL A 15 -20.26 -34.91 5.31
CA VAL A 15 -19.77 -34.16 4.13
C VAL A 15 -18.64 -33.26 4.60
N LEU A 16 -17.50 -33.33 3.90
CA LEU A 16 -16.38 -32.41 4.08
C LEU A 16 -16.48 -31.35 2.99
N LEU A 17 -16.45 -30.09 3.39
CA LEU A 17 -16.50 -28.95 2.49
C LEU A 17 -15.22 -28.12 2.67
N SER A 18 -14.73 -27.52 1.59
CA SER A 18 -13.70 -26.49 1.68
C SER A 18 -14.22 -25.29 2.50
N PRO A 19 -13.33 -24.49 3.11
CA PRO A 19 -13.72 -23.23 3.73
C PRO A 19 -14.52 -22.36 2.75
N ASN A 20 -15.61 -21.75 3.24
CA ASN A 20 -16.54 -20.88 2.50
C ASN A 20 -17.42 -21.54 1.43
N TYR A 21 -17.28 -22.84 1.16
CA TYR A 21 -18.09 -23.54 0.18
C TYR A 21 -19.61 -23.25 0.34
N PRO A 22 -20.34 -22.94 -0.74
CA PRO A 22 -19.96 -23.03 -2.16
C PRO A 22 -19.24 -21.78 -2.72
N GLN A 23 -18.90 -20.80 -1.88
CA GLN A 23 -18.10 -19.65 -2.29
C GLN A 23 -16.63 -20.03 -2.43
N GLU A 24 -15.87 -19.14 -3.06
CA GLU A 24 -14.43 -19.32 -3.26
C GLU A 24 -13.70 -19.51 -1.92
N TYR A 25 -12.78 -20.46 -1.93
CA TYR A 25 -11.90 -20.74 -0.81
C TYR A 25 -10.77 -19.69 -0.76
N GLY A 26 -10.18 -19.45 0.40
CA GLY A 26 -9.10 -18.47 0.53
C GLY A 26 -7.72 -18.98 0.08
N ASN A 27 -6.79 -18.08 -0.20
CA ASN A 27 -5.40 -18.43 -0.50
C ASN A 27 -4.55 -18.59 0.79
N ASN A 28 -3.34 -19.16 0.69
CA ASN A 28 -2.44 -19.53 1.80
C ASN A 28 -3.08 -20.36 2.93
N MET A 29 -4.02 -21.22 2.58
CA MET A 29 -4.65 -22.14 3.52
C MET A 29 -3.83 -23.41 3.65
N HIS A 30 -3.78 -23.92 4.87
CA HIS A 30 -3.25 -25.23 5.19
C HIS A 30 -4.25 -25.94 6.08
N CYS A 31 -5.26 -26.54 5.47
CA CYS A 31 -6.30 -27.26 6.18
C CYS A 31 -5.99 -28.73 6.30
N VAL A 32 -6.34 -29.28 7.46
CA VAL A 32 -6.08 -30.66 7.83
C VAL A 32 -7.31 -31.23 8.49
N TRP A 33 -7.88 -32.26 7.89
CA TRP A 33 -9.01 -32.98 8.44
C TRP A 33 -8.66 -34.44 8.66
N LEU A 34 -9.18 -35.00 9.75
CA LEU A 34 -9.13 -36.44 10.01
C LEU A 34 -10.52 -37.03 9.93
N ILE A 35 -10.68 -38.11 9.18
CA ILE A 35 -11.87 -38.96 9.23
C ILE A 35 -11.49 -40.20 10.01
N ILE A 36 -12.20 -40.47 11.10
CA ILE A 36 -11.90 -41.55 12.05
C ILE A 36 -13.14 -42.44 12.14
N ALA A 37 -13.04 -43.63 11.56
CA ALA A 37 -14.06 -44.67 11.64
C ALA A 37 -13.74 -45.64 12.79
N LYS A 38 -14.65 -46.60 13.03
CA LYS A 38 -14.43 -47.64 14.04
C LYS A 38 -13.24 -48.53 13.64
N PRO A 39 -12.47 -49.09 14.59
CA PRO A 39 -11.47 -50.10 14.29
C PRO A 39 -12.05 -51.21 13.40
N GLU A 40 -11.23 -51.76 12.51
CA GLU A 40 -11.61 -52.79 11.51
C GLU A 40 -12.59 -52.34 10.40
N SER A 41 -12.97 -51.06 10.37
CA SER A 41 -13.70 -50.49 9.23
C SER A 41 -12.77 -49.76 8.25
N ARG A 42 -13.29 -49.44 7.07
CA ARG A 42 -12.62 -48.66 6.02
C ARG A 42 -13.45 -47.46 5.67
N ILE A 43 -12.80 -46.42 5.15
CA ILE A 43 -13.44 -45.17 4.76
C ILE A 43 -13.48 -45.15 3.24
N ASN A 44 -14.69 -45.11 2.68
CA ASN A 44 -14.92 -44.89 1.26
C ASN A 44 -15.31 -43.42 1.03
N MET A 45 -14.58 -42.74 0.15
CA MET A 45 -14.74 -41.33 -0.18
C MET A 45 -15.08 -41.19 -1.65
N ALA A 46 -16.11 -40.41 -1.95
CA ALA A 46 -16.52 -40.04 -3.30
C ALA A 46 -16.66 -38.52 -3.38
N PHE A 47 -16.35 -37.99 -4.56
CA PHE A 47 -16.44 -36.57 -4.84
C PHE A 47 -17.69 -36.32 -5.68
N ASN A 48 -18.55 -35.43 -5.22
CA ASN A 48 -19.69 -34.97 -6.00
C ASN A 48 -19.29 -33.80 -6.91
N ASP A 49 -18.33 -33.01 -6.45
CA ASP A 49 -17.85 -31.80 -7.08
C ASP A 49 -16.39 -31.56 -6.70
N LEU A 50 -15.63 -30.96 -7.61
CA LEU A 50 -14.26 -30.53 -7.40
C LEU A 50 -14.00 -29.35 -8.33
N SER A 51 -13.58 -28.23 -7.78
CA SER A 51 -13.15 -27.07 -8.55
C SER A 51 -12.06 -26.38 -7.73
N MET A 52 -10.81 -26.66 -8.07
CA MET A 52 -9.64 -26.07 -7.46
C MET A 52 -8.73 -25.55 -8.57
N GLU A 53 -7.80 -24.67 -8.23
CA GLU A 53 -6.81 -24.23 -9.19
C GLU A 53 -5.88 -25.36 -9.63
N LYS A 54 -5.76 -25.54 -10.95
CA LYS A 54 -4.96 -26.61 -11.53
C LYS A 54 -3.46 -26.30 -11.41
N GLN A 55 -2.69 -27.24 -10.84
CA GLN A 55 -1.23 -27.15 -10.63
C GLN A 55 -0.74 -26.26 -9.47
N PHE A 56 -1.61 -25.49 -8.82
CA PHE A 56 -1.22 -24.57 -7.74
C PHE A 56 -1.85 -24.98 -6.39
N ASP A 57 -3.13 -25.36 -6.41
CA ASP A 57 -3.86 -25.81 -5.24
C ASP A 57 -4.05 -27.32 -5.23
N PHE A 58 -3.89 -27.92 -4.04
CA PHE A 58 -3.86 -29.36 -3.90
C PHE A 58 -4.67 -29.87 -2.72
N LEU A 59 -5.53 -30.85 -2.99
CA LEU A 59 -6.10 -31.73 -1.97
C LEU A 59 -5.34 -33.07 -1.98
N SER A 60 -4.68 -33.39 -0.88
CA SER A 60 -4.00 -34.69 -0.70
C SER A 60 -4.78 -35.56 0.29
N ILE A 61 -5.06 -36.80 -0.11
CA ILE A 61 -5.71 -37.81 0.73
C ILE A 61 -4.67 -38.87 1.10
N LYS A 62 -4.53 -39.12 2.40
CA LYS A 62 -3.55 -40.06 2.97
C LYS A 62 -4.23 -41.19 3.74
N ASP A 63 -3.65 -42.38 3.64
CA ASP A 63 -4.10 -43.61 4.28
C ASP A 63 -3.53 -43.72 5.70
N GLY A 64 -4.26 -43.18 6.67
CA GLY A 64 -3.86 -43.06 8.06
C GLY A 64 -3.91 -41.62 8.58
N GLY A 65 -3.67 -41.46 9.88
CA GLY A 65 -3.83 -40.16 10.57
C GLY A 65 -2.59 -39.26 10.59
N LYS A 66 -1.45 -39.71 10.10
CA LYS A 66 -0.17 -39.00 10.24
C LYS A 66 0.20 -38.23 8.97
N ALA A 67 1.04 -37.20 9.09
CA ALA A 67 1.46 -36.40 7.95
C ALA A 67 2.30 -37.21 6.94
N GLU A 68 3.00 -38.22 7.41
CA GLU A 68 3.83 -39.16 6.66
C GLU A 68 3.06 -40.39 6.16
N SER A 69 1.76 -40.50 6.44
CA SER A 69 0.93 -41.61 5.96
C SER A 69 0.95 -41.70 4.42
N PRO A 70 0.87 -42.92 3.84
CA PRO A 70 0.88 -43.13 2.39
C PRO A 70 -0.18 -42.28 1.68
N ILE A 71 0.17 -41.66 0.56
CA ILE A 71 -0.76 -40.85 -0.24
C ILE A 71 -1.61 -41.79 -1.11
N LEU A 72 -2.92 -41.70 -0.97
CA LEU A 72 -3.89 -42.37 -1.84
C LEU A 72 -4.15 -41.57 -3.12
N GLY A 73 -4.03 -40.25 -3.04
CA GLY A 73 -4.06 -39.39 -4.21
C GLY A 73 -3.85 -37.91 -3.86
N THR A 74 -3.41 -37.16 -4.86
CA THR A 74 -3.27 -35.70 -4.81
C THR A 74 -4.03 -35.13 -6.01
N PHE A 75 -4.95 -34.21 -5.74
CA PHE A 75 -5.91 -33.70 -6.70
C PHE A 75 -5.76 -32.19 -6.85
N SER A 76 -5.94 -31.70 -8.08
CA SER A 76 -5.94 -30.28 -8.47
C SER A 76 -6.86 -30.11 -9.69
N GLY A 77 -7.33 -28.89 -9.96
CA GLY A 77 -8.25 -28.65 -11.08
C GLY A 77 -9.70 -29.06 -10.77
N ASP A 78 -10.41 -29.42 -11.83
CA ASP A 78 -11.85 -29.68 -11.88
C ASP A 78 -12.20 -31.14 -12.23
N VAL A 79 -11.20 -32.00 -12.37
CA VAL A 79 -11.40 -33.40 -12.73
C VAL A 79 -11.73 -34.23 -11.49
N LEU A 80 -12.94 -34.77 -11.43
CA LEU A 80 -13.39 -35.65 -10.34
C LEU A 80 -12.57 -36.95 -10.30
N PRO A 81 -11.98 -37.32 -9.15
CA PRO A 81 -11.29 -38.58 -9.02
C PRO A 81 -12.27 -39.74 -8.86
N SER A 82 -11.81 -40.95 -9.21
CA SER A 82 -12.54 -42.19 -8.89
C SER A 82 -12.70 -42.34 -7.37
N PRO A 83 -13.74 -43.04 -6.87
CA PRO A 83 -13.90 -43.29 -5.44
C PRO A 83 -12.65 -43.88 -4.80
N ILE A 84 -12.30 -43.38 -3.61
CA ILE A 84 -11.07 -43.73 -2.89
C ILE A 84 -11.47 -44.47 -1.62
N THR A 85 -10.90 -45.65 -1.41
CA THR A 85 -11.09 -46.43 -0.19
C THR A 85 -9.78 -46.58 0.56
N THR A 86 -9.77 -46.28 1.86
CA THR A 86 -8.60 -46.45 2.73
C THR A 86 -8.29 -47.92 3.03
N SER A 87 -7.05 -48.21 3.41
CA SER A 87 -6.69 -49.55 3.91
C SER A 87 -7.12 -49.76 5.37
N GLY A 88 -7.19 -48.68 6.15
CA GLY A 88 -7.56 -48.69 7.56
C GLY A 88 -8.75 -47.79 7.90
N HIS A 89 -8.93 -47.55 9.21
CA HIS A 89 -10.06 -46.83 9.78
C HIS A 89 -9.80 -45.31 9.98
N VAL A 90 -8.67 -44.79 9.47
CA VAL A 90 -8.33 -43.36 9.57
C VAL A 90 -7.89 -42.84 8.22
N ALA A 91 -8.44 -41.70 7.80
CA ALA A 91 -8.00 -40.95 6.64
C ALA A 91 -7.55 -39.55 7.08
N ARG A 92 -6.49 -39.03 6.45
CA ARG A 92 -6.05 -37.65 6.62
C ARG A 92 -6.16 -36.92 5.29
N LEU A 93 -6.90 -35.82 5.30
CA LEU A 93 -7.07 -34.94 4.14
C LEU A 93 -6.31 -33.64 4.42
N GLU A 94 -5.45 -33.24 3.50
CA GLU A 94 -4.71 -31.98 3.56
C GLU A 94 -5.07 -31.13 2.34
N PHE A 95 -5.69 -29.98 2.56
CA PHE A 95 -5.93 -28.99 1.51
C PHE A 95 -4.96 -27.83 1.66
N ARG A 96 -4.18 -27.60 0.60
CA ARG A 96 -3.13 -26.57 0.55
C ARG A 96 -3.39 -25.68 -0.64
N THR A 97 -3.43 -24.38 -0.38
CA THR A 97 -3.53 -23.37 -1.44
C THR A 97 -2.25 -22.54 -1.51
N GLU A 98 -2.00 -21.90 -2.64
CA GLU A 98 -0.74 -21.19 -2.85
C GLU A 98 -0.53 -19.94 -1.96
N VAL A 99 0.73 -19.55 -1.80
CA VAL A 99 1.20 -18.44 -0.94
C VAL A 99 1.34 -17.13 -1.72
N ASN A 100 1.39 -17.20 -3.06
CA ASN A 100 1.49 -16.02 -3.90
C ASN A 100 0.08 -15.48 -4.13
N TYR A 101 -0.07 -14.17 -3.98
CA TYR A 101 -1.34 -13.48 -4.14
C TYR A 101 -1.18 -12.45 -5.24
N ASP A 102 -2.32 -12.04 -5.78
CA ASP A 102 -2.47 -10.74 -6.41
C ASP A 102 -2.03 -9.61 -5.47
N VAL A 103 -1.09 -8.77 -5.91
CA VAL A 103 -0.57 -7.64 -5.14
C VAL A 103 -0.79 -6.32 -5.87
N LEU A 104 -1.40 -5.36 -5.18
CA LEU A 104 -1.48 -3.96 -5.60
C LEU A 104 -0.45 -3.13 -4.84
N LYS A 105 0.53 -2.57 -5.56
CA LYS A 105 1.52 -1.62 -5.03
C LYS A 105 1.18 -0.20 -5.44
N VAL A 106 1.16 0.72 -4.49
CA VAL A 106 0.92 2.15 -4.71
C VAL A 106 2.19 2.93 -4.35
N ARG A 107 2.69 3.76 -5.26
CA ARG A 107 3.93 4.53 -5.11
C ARG A 107 3.73 6.03 -5.34
N ASP A 108 4.44 6.85 -4.56
CA ASP A 108 4.39 8.31 -4.55
C ASP A 108 5.33 8.89 -5.63
N GLY A 109 4.91 8.81 -6.89
CA GLY A 109 5.64 9.35 -8.03
C GLY A 109 5.29 8.67 -9.34
N ARG A 110 6.04 9.01 -10.41
CA ARG A 110 5.75 8.55 -11.78
C ARG A 110 6.32 7.17 -12.11
N TYR A 111 7.35 6.71 -11.40
CA TYR A 111 8.18 5.58 -11.82
C TYR A 111 8.03 4.38 -10.89
N PRO A 112 8.37 3.16 -11.36
CA PRO A 112 8.41 1.97 -10.50
C PRO A 112 9.39 2.10 -9.33
N SER A 113 10.40 2.97 -9.45
CA SER A 113 11.38 3.28 -8.41
C SER A 113 10.91 4.34 -7.40
N SER A 114 9.76 4.98 -7.63
CA SER A 114 9.23 6.00 -6.72
C SER A 114 8.91 5.43 -5.33
N PRO A 115 8.94 6.24 -4.25
CA PRO A 115 8.70 5.78 -2.88
C PRO A 115 7.42 4.96 -2.73
N LEU A 116 7.46 3.84 -2.00
CA LEU A 116 6.29 2.99 -1.76
C LEU A 116 5.39 3.62 -0.71
N ILE A 117 4.12 3.85 -1.04
CA ILE A 117 3.08 4.25 -0.09
C ILE A 117 2.53 3.02 0.62
N GLY A 118 2.22 1.97 -0.15
CA GLY A 118 1.66 0.73 0.38
C GLY A 118 1.67 -0.42 -0.62
N SER A 119 1.57 -1.63 -0.09
CA SER A 119 1.42 -2.89 -0.82
C SER A 119 0.23 -3.62 -0.21
N TYR A 120 -0.75 -3.97 -1.03
CA TYR A 120 -2.03 -4.52 -0.60
C TYR A 120 -2.27 -5.87 -1.26
N GLN A 121 -2.86 -6.78 -0.50
CA GLN A 121 -3.21 -8.13 -0.92
C GLN A 121 -4.45 -8.60 -0.12
N GLY A 122 -5.25 -9.50 -0.70
CA GLY A 122 -6.48 -10.00 -0.10
C GLY A 122 -7.50 -8.90 0.23
N THR A 123 -8.22 -9.04 1.34
CA THR A 123 -9.33 -8.13 1.74
C THR A 123 -8.87 -6.87 2.46
N GLN A 124 -7.58 -6.49 2.37
CA GLN A 124 -7.05 -5.33 3.06
C GLN A 124 -7.51 -4.03 2.40
N VAL A 125 -8.30 -3.24 3.11
CA VAL A 125 -8.75 -1.92 2.65
C VAL A 125 -8.04 -0.83 3.45
N PRO A 126 -7.18 0.00 2.83
CA PRO A 126 -6.57 1.13 3.53
C PRO A 126 -7.62 2.20 3.83
N GLN A 127 -7.52 2.86 5.00
CA GLN A 127 -8.48 3.87 5.43
C GLN A 127 -8.43 5.14 4.55
N PHE A 128 -7.24 5.58 4.11
CA PHE A 128 -7.01 6.64 3.11
C PHE A 128 -5.53 6.69 2.68
N LEU A 129 -5.24 7.12 1.45
CA LEU A 129 -3.87 7.30 0.94
C LEU A 129 -3.66 8.74 0.45
N ILE A 130 -2.59 9.36 0.92
CA ILE A 130 -2.23 10.75 0.59
C ILE A 130 -0.90 10.75 -0.14
N SER A 131 -0.92 11.12 -1.42
CA SER A 131 0.29 11.35 -2.23
C SER A 131 0.88 12.72 -1.90
N THR A 132 2.20 12.83 -1.83
CA THR A 132 2.88 14.14 -1.79
C THR A 132 3.38 14.58 -3.17
N SER A 133 3.25 13.71 -4.16
CA SER A 133 3.60 13.95 -5.56
C SER A 133 2.39 14.36 -6.40
N SER A 134 2.67 14.88 -7.59
CA SER A 134 1.66 15.07 -8.65
C SER A 134 1.37 13.79 -9.44
N PHE A 135 2.09 12.71 -9.15
CA PHE A 135 1.96 11.41 -9.81
C PHE A 135 1.82 10.30 -8.79
N LEU A 136 0.92 9.36 -9.06
CA LEU A 136 0.88 8.07 -8.40
C LEU A 136 1.19 6.98 -9.42
N TYR A 137 2.02 6.03 -9.03
CA TYR A 137 2.31 4.84 -9.81
C TYR A 137 1.66 3.64 -9.12
N LEU A 138 0.70 3.03 -9.79
CA LEU A 138 0.00 1.82 -9.34
C LEU A 138 0.49 0.64 -10.17
N LEU A 139 0.92 -0.41 -9.49
CA LEU A 139 1.28 -1.69 -10.11
C LEU A 139 0.42 -2.78 -9.50
N PHE A 140 -0.47 -3.33 -10.31
CA PHE A 140 -1.19 -4.55 -9.98
C PHE A 140 -0.46 -5.72 -10.62
N THR A 141 0.04 -6.64 -9.80
CA THR A 141 0.66 -7.89 -10.23
C THR A 141 -0.29 -9.00 -9.85
N THR A 142 -0.78 -9.73 -10.85
CA THR A 142 -1.50 -10.98 -10.64
C THR A 142 -0.55 -12.15 -10.88
N ASP A 143 -0.83 -13.28 -10.25
CA ASP A 143 -0.28 -14.56 -10.66
C ASP A 143 -1.26 -15.25 -11.64
N LYS A 144 -1.13 -16.57 -11.81
CA LYS A 144 -2.02 -17.37 -12.66
C LYS A 144 -3.21 -17.93 -11.86
N SER A 145 -3.42 -17.39 -10.65
CA SER A 145 -4.32 -17.96 -9.65
C SER A 145 -5.78 -17.56 -9.76
N HIS A 146 -6.59 -18.21 -8.92
CA HIS A 146 -8.02 -17.91 -8.78
C HIS A 146 -8.24 -16.40 -8.65
N SER A 147 -9.00 -15.85 -9.60
CA SER A 147 -9.18 -14.40 -9.75
C SER A 147 -10.42 -13.95 -8.99
N ASP A 148 -10.21 -13.17 -7.94
CA ASP A 148 -11.29 -12.60 -7.13
C ASP A 148 -11.95 -11.38 -7.84
N ILE A 149 -12.95 -10.75 -7.21
CA ILE A 149 -13.66 -9.58 -7.80
C ILE A 149 -12.75 -8.34 -8.06
N GLY A 150 -11.54 -8.33 -7.54
CA GLY A 150 -10.55 -7.26 -7.71
C GLY A 150 -10.77 -6.05 -6.80
N PHE A 151 -10.39 -4.86 -7.27
CA PHE A 151 -10.43 -3.63 -6.48
C PHE A 151 -11.15 -2.48 -7.20
N ARG A 152 -11.76 -1.58 -6.42
CA ARG A 152 -12.38 -0.33 -6.92
C ARG A 152 -11.78 0.87 -6.20
N ILE A 153 -11.00 1.68 -6.92
CA ILE A 153 -10.34 2.87 -6.38
C ILE A 153 -11.12 4.13 -6.79
N ARG A 154 -11.44 4.97 -5.81
CA ARG A 154 -11.88 6.36 -6.03
C ARG A 154 -10.71 7.27 -5.71
N TYR A 155 -10.42 8.23 -6.60
CA TYR A 155 -9.39 9.24 -6.39
C TYR A 155 -9.98 10.64 -6.44
N GLU A 156 -9.38 11.55 -5.68
CA GLU A 156 -9.72 12.98 -5.68
C GLU A 156 -8.42 13.78 -5.80
N LYS A 157 -8.46 14.87 -6.55
CA LYS A 157 -7.37 15.84 -6.66
C LYS A 157 -7.73 17.04 -5.80
N TYR A 158 -6.78 17.50 -5.00
CA TYR A 158 -6.91 18.74 -4.24
C TYR A 158 -5.85 19.72 -4.71
N ASP A 159 -6.26 20.95 -4.98
CA ASP A 159 -5.34 22.05 -5.22
C ASP A 159 -4.68 22.38 -3.89
N LEU A 160 -3.37 22.13 -3.82
CA LEU A 160 -2.57 22.56 -2.68
C LEU A 160 -2.65 24.10 -2.60
N GLU A 161 -3.07 24.64 -1.46
CA GLU A 161 -3.17 26.09 -1.25
C GLU A 161 -1.80 26.77 -1.46
N PRO A 162 -1.74 27.96 -2.09
CA PRO A 162 -0.50 28.75 -2.21
C PRO A 162 0.11 29.06 -0.84
N CYS A 163 1.39 29.46 -0.83
CA CYS A 163 1.93 30.08 0.38
C CYS A 163 1.07 31.30 0.75
N GLU A 164 0.80 31.50 2.04
CA GLU A 164 0.08 32.70 2.49
C GLU A 164 0.87 33.97 2.12
N ASP A 165 0.17 35.07 1.81
CA ASP A 165 0.83 36.35 1.57
C ASP A 165 1.52 36.78 2.88
N PRO A 166 2.86 36.83 2.94
CA PRO A 166 3.56 37.16 4.17
C PRO A 166 3.44 38.66 4.51
N GLY A 167 2.91 39.47 3.59
CA GLY A 167 2.83 40.93 3.69
C GLY A 167 4.10 41.64 3.21
N VAL A 168 4.21 42.92 3.55
CA VAL A 168 5.35 43.78 3.24
C VAL A 168 5.89 44.37 4.55
N PRO A 169 7.17 44.12 4.89
CA PRO A 169 7.78 44.71 6.08
C PRO A 169 7.73 46.25 6.07
N PRO A 170 7.65 46.91 7.24
CA PRO A 170 7.73 48.37 7.32
C PRO A 170 9.02 48.92 6.69
N PHE A 171 8.92 50.10 6.07
CA PHE A 171 10.03 50.80 5.41
C PHE A 171 10.72 50.00 4.29
N SER A 172 9.96 49.11 3.64
CA SER A 172 10.45 48.23 2.58
C SER A 172 9.55 48.23 1.34
N THR A 173 10.09 47.70 0.24
CA THR A 173 9.40 47.43 -1.02
C THR A 173 9.54 45.93 -1.33
N ARG A 174 8.44 45.32 -1.80
CA ARG A 174 8.37 43.94 -2.27
C ARG A 174 8.22 43.91 -3.80
N LYS A 175 8.96 43.02 -4.45
CA LYS A 175 8.71 42.59 -5.85
C LYS A 175 8.22 41.14 -5.86
N GLY A 176 7.17 40.89 -6.64
CA GLY A 176 6.49 39.59 -6.73
C GLY A 176 5.08 39.62 -6.13
N LEU A 177 4.15 38.95 -6.82
CA LEU A 177 2.72 38.85 -6.48
C LEU A 177 2.17 37.42 -6.61
N GLN A 178 3.04 36.45 -6.91
CA GLN A 178 2.68 35.05 -7.08
C GLN A 178 3.20 34.26 -5.87
N PHE A 179 2.45 33.23 -5.45
CA PHE A 179 2.67 32.51 -4.20
C PHE A 179 2.64 30.98 -4.38
N GLY A 180 2.77 30.51 -5.63
CA GLY A 180 2.90 29.10 -5.96
C GLY A 180 4.31 28.56 -5.63
N VAL A 181 4.45 27.23 -5.65
CA VAL A 181 5.74 26.57 -5.38
C VAL A 181 6.80 27.05 -6.37
N GLY A 182 7.94 27.51 -5.86
CA GLY A 182 9.04 28.04 -6.67
C GLY A 182 8.95 29.55 -6.94
N ASP A 183 7.79 30.17 -6.71
CA ASP A 183 7.67 31.64 -6.77
C ASP A 183 8.52 32.29 -5.68
N ALA A 184 9.02 33.48 -5.99
CA ALA A 184 9.92 34.20 -5.10
C ALA A 184 9.50 35.65 -4.91
N LEU A 185 9.59 36.11 -3.66
CA LEU A 185 9.41 37.51 -3.29
C LEU A 185 10.78 38.12 -3.01
N ILE A 186 11.05 39.30 -3.57
CA ILE A 186 12.29 40.04 -3.40
C ILE A 186 12.02 41.32 -2.62
N PHE A 187 12.79 41.56 -1.55
CA PHE A 187 12.62 42.70 -0.66
C PHE A 187 13.77 43.70 -0.78
N SER A 188 13.45 44.97 -0.61
CA SER A 188 14.39 46.09 -0.64
C SER A 188 13.95 47.14 0.37
N CYS A 189 14.88 47.92 0.92
CA CYS A 189 14.53 48.98 1.88
C CYS A 189 14.40 50.35 1.22
N PHE A 190 13.61 51.24 1.82
CA PHE A 190 13.58 52.65 1.44
C PHE A 190 14.94 53.34 1.71
N PRO A 191 15.24 54.48 1.04
CA PRO A 191 16.44 55.25 1.32
C PRO A 191 16.61 55.59 2.80
N GLY A 192 17.84 55.48 3.33
CA GLY A 192 18.14 55.68 4.75
C GLY A 192 17.99 54.42 5.63
N TYR A 193 17.57 53.30 5.05
CA TYR A 193 17.45 52.01 5.73
C TYR A 193 18.31 50.92 5.06
N ARG A 194 18.78 49.96 5.86
CA ARG A 194 19.50 48.77 5.42
C ARG A 194 18.66 47.51 5.65
N LEU A 195 18.76 46.56 4.74
CA LEU A 195 18.07 45.27 4.85
C LEU A 195 18.84 44.34 5.81
N GLU A 196 18.12 43.75 6.75
CA GLU A 196 18.58 42.70 7.65
C GLU A 196 17.76 41.43 7.40
N GLY A 197 18.42 40.36 6.96
CA GLY A 197 17.78 39.10 6.60
C GLY A 197 17.84 38.80 5.08
N PRO A 198 17.03 37.84 4.60
CA PRO A 198 17.09 37.37 3.22
C PRO A 198 16.50 38.41 2.25
N VAL A 199 17.24 38.71 1.17
CA VAL A 199 16.76 39.56 0.07
C VAL A 199 15.68 38.88 -0.77
N ARG A 200 15.67 37.54 -0.78
CA ARG A 200 14.77 36.70 -1.58
C ARG A 200 14.24 35.56 -0.72
N VAL A 201 12.93 35.39 -0.69
CA VAL A 201 12.24 34.23 -0.07
C VAL A 201 11.48 33.47 -1.14
N VAL A 202 11.47 32.13 -1.07
CA VAL A 202 10.88 31.24 -2.08
C VAL A 202 9.79 30.39 -1.44
N CYS A 203 8.65 30.21 -2.10
CA CYS A 203 7.61 29.30 -1.62
C CYS A 203 8.07 27.85 -1.84
N LEU A 204 8.32 27.14 -0.75
CA LEU A 204 8.79 25.76 -0.77
C LEU A 204 7.60 24.79 -0.91
N GLY A 205 7.82 23.72 -1.67
CA GLY A 205 6.90 22.58 -1.76
C GLY A 205 7.06 21.63 -0.56
N GLY A 206 6.04 20.79 -0.33
CA GLY A 206 6.03 19.79 0.75
C GLY A 206 4.61 19.46 1.21
N ARG A 207 4.47 18.79 2.36
CA ARG A 207 3.16 18.49 2.99
C ARG A 207 2.39 19.76 3.39
N ARG A 208 3.09 20.86 3.65
CA ARG A 208 2.55 22.21 3.84
C ARG A 208 3.43 23.20 3.09
N ARG A 209 2.81 24.17 2.44
CA ARG A 209 3.54 25.22 1.72
C ARG A 209 4.06 26.25 2.72
N VAL A 210 5.35 26.53 2.69
CA VAL A 210 6.02 27.46 3.61
C VAL A 210 7.05 28.29 2.87
N TRP A 211 7.23 29.55 3.29
CA TRP A 211 8.30 30.38 2.78
C TRP A 211 9.66 29.88 3.27
N SER A 212 10.68 29.97 2.42
CA SER A 212 12.03 29.47 2.68
C SER A 212 12.72 30.15 3.87
N SER A 213 12.26 31.34 4.26
CA SER A 213 12.77 32.10 5.41
C SER A 213 11.72 33.13 5.87
N PRO A 214 11.79 33.60 7.13
CA PRO A 214 10.99 34.73 7.60
C PRO A 214 11.26 36.01 6.80
N LEU A 215 10.33 36.97 6.89
CA LEU A 215 10.48 38.27 6.24
C LEU A 215 11.69 39.05 6.80
N PRO A 216 12.45 39.76 5.93
CA PRO A 216 13.54 40.61 6.36
C PRO A 216 13.03 41.89 7.05
N ARG A 217 13.94 42.61 7.70
CA ARG A 217 13.65 43.89 8.37
C ARG A 217 14.47 45.02 7.77
N CYS A 218 13.91 46.22 7.73
CA CYS A 218 14.62 47.42 7.33
C CYS A 218 14.98 48.23 8.58
N LEU A 219 16.29 48.37 8.84
CA LEU A 219 16.81 49.10 9.99
C LEU A 219 17.38 50.45 9.55
N ILE A 220 17.17 51.49 10.35
CA ILE A 220 17.69 52.83 10.08
C ILE A 220 19.22 52.78 10.05
N CYS A 221 19.83 53.41 9.04
CA CYS A 221 21.26 53.65 8.99
C CYS A 221 21.62 54.77 9.98
N LYS A 222 22.09 54.41 11.18
CA LYS A 222 22.41 55.34 12.29
C LYS A 222 23.46 56.44 11.99
N HIS A 223 24.02 56.49 10.78
CA HIS A 223 25.02 57.48 10.37
C HIS A 223 24.49 58.62 9.49
N MET A 224 23.17 58.77 9.31
CA MET A 224 22.61 59.84 8.45
C MET A 224 22.45 61.21 9.15
N PHE A 225 22.86 61.36 10.41
CA PHE A 225 22.81 62.65 11.14
C PHE A 225 24.17 63.33 11.34
N VAL A 226 25.27 62.70 10.90
CA VAL A 226 26.61 63.29 11.05
C VAL A 226 27.35 63.08 9.72
N TYR A 227 27.44 64.15 8.93
CA TYR A 227 28.14 64.32 7.64
C TYR A 227 27.40 63.99 6.35
N LEU A 228 27.03 65.07 5.67
CA LEU A 228 26.63 65.21 4.26
C LEU A 228 27.69 64.75 3.21
N SER A 229 28.60 63.81 3.50
CA SER A 229 29.87 63.69 2.72
C SER A 229 30.28 62.31 2.15
N MET A 230 29.67 61.16 2.50
CA MET A 230 30.21 59.84 2.10
C MET A 230 29.26 58.85 1.41
N CYS A 231 28.34 59.31 0.56
CA CYS A 231 27.67 58.43 -0.43
C CYS A 231 27.91 58.83 -1.89
N LEU A 232 28.67 59.91 -2.14
CA LEU A 232 29.07 60.31 -3.50
C LEU A 232 30.40 59.67 -3.96
N TYR A 233 31.10 58.90 -3.13
CA TYR A 233 32.46 58.44 -3.41
C TYR A 233 32.62 56.98 -3.86
N LEU A 234 31.53 56.25 -4.14
CA LEU A 234 31.61 54.85 -4.59
C LEU A 234 31.10 54.60 -6.02
N ASN A 235 30.93 55.64 -6.84
CA ASN A 235 30.58 55.51 -8.27
C ASN A 235 31.53 56.25 -9.23
N LEU A 236 32.80 56.45 -8.87
CA LEU A 236 33.80 57.12 -9.75
C LEU A 236 35.13 56.35 -9.93
N PHE A 237 35.17 55.05 -9.64
CA PHE A 237 36.24 54.17 -10.10
C PHE A 237 35.67 52.93 -10.80
N LYS A 238 35.11 53.16 -11.99
CA LYS A 238 35.41 52.41 -13.22
C LYS A 238 34.87 53.17 -14.43
#